data_AF-A0A968TEI5-F1
#
_entry.id   AF-A0A968TEI5-F1
#
_cell.length_a   1.000
_cell.length_b   1.000
_cell.length_c   1.000
_cell.angle_alpha   90.00
_cell.angle_beta   90.00
_cell.angle_gamma   90.00
#
_symmetry.space_group_name_H-M   'P 1'
#
loop_
_entity.id
_entity.type
_entity.pdbx_description
1 polymer ?
#
loop_
_entity_poly.entity_id
_entity_poly.type
_entity_poly.pdbx_seq_one_letter_code
_entity_poly.pdbx_strand_id
1 'polypeptide(L)'
;MALPEIWFDDIQDKLTLATGEWSAIARWVSATLTGADTQATWPDRLWADERPRLVFLSLSDGQQTATVDYGSSIGLRAAIEAAIASVQSRGRGATVPYCKIDIVQSAITSERLNSERPFRYDRSLYGLAYTRESQIALLPEELVGWQLLDAEHKLDADRLSRYLKKYPERAAAWQVLRQAARVKFYRFACTSFATDGRDAWLLYRGHRCFNAIAPSDLLNAAERGGRYLRHQQSPEGRFTYCYHASRDRVTIDYNLLRHAGAAIALLDLYEVTGELEFLDAAQGGLDYLLPFSQTSPLVPTVGCCIVENGFAKLGATALAIIALVKYTICTRQQHYLPQLLQLARHLQAAQQPSGAFLHHRQAYPSGEDTSFVSRRYPSQAILAMLYLYKLTERESWLTRAEAGVRYLLMTARPQSDFEDYWLLRSLSELFRHVRNPRYHQQAEQIATVIANHQHPGRPQADWLGSFGKPPSAIATAARLEGLCAVYHLVNVANVAVNRQAHERRHDIIWLAGRFLLQLQCEPETVMYLPKPARARDGFRQQLTDFTIRLDDVYRSITGLLAVYRLTGEPTSQVIRYN
;
A
#
# COMPACT_ATOMS: atom_id res chain seq x y z
N MET A 1 -16.83 -29.46 23.01
CA MET A 1 -17.98 -29.34 22.06
C MET A 1 -18.18 -30.68 21.36
N ALA A 2 -19.40 -31.01 20.90
CA ALA A 2 -19.59 -32.16 20.02
C ALA A 2 -18.80 -31.97 18.70
N LEU A 3 -18.29 -33.05 18.12
CA LEU A 3 -17.59 -32.99 16.83
C LEU A 3 -18.54 -32.51 15.73
N PRO A 4 -18.08 -31.68 14.78
CA PRO A 4 -18.92 -31.25 13.67
C PRO A 4 -19.30 -32.45 12.81
N GLU A 5 -20.59 -32.60 12.54
CA GLU A 5 -21.13 -33.69 11.72
C GLU A 5 -20.64 -33.61 10.27
N ILE A 6 -20.55 -32.38 9.75
CA ILE A 6 -20.06 -32.04 8.41
C ILE A 6 -18.65 -31.44 8.52
N TRP A 7 -17.72 -31.94 7.70
CA TRP A 7 -16.34 -31.49 7.58
C TRP A 7 -15.95 -31.29 6.10
N PHE A 8 -14.68 -30.98 5.84
CA PHE A 8 -14.18 -30.64 4.50
C PHE A 8 -14.33 -31.77 3.47
N ASP A 9 -14.30 -33.05 3.87
CA ASP A 9 -14.53 -34.18 2.96
C ASP A 9 -15.99 -34.22 2.44
N ASP A 10 -16.92 -33.61 3.17
CA ASP A 10 -18.36 -33.63 2.86
C ASP A 10 -18.78 -32.48 1.91
N ILE A 11 -17.89 -31.52 1.65
CA ILE A 11 -18.17 -30.34 0.79
C ILE A 11 -17.86 -30.65 -0.67
N GLN A 12 -18.88 -31.09 -1.41
CA GLN A 12 -18.77 -31.49 -2.82
C GLN A 12 -19.44 -30.49 -3.78
N ASP A 13 -20.42 -29.72 -3.31
CA ASP A 13 -21.24 -28.84 -4.15
C ASP A 13 -20.82 -27.36 -4.01
N LYS A 14 -20.46 -26.73 -5.13
CA LYS A 14 -20.22 -25.28 -5.16
C LYS A 14 -21.53 -24.50 -5.08
N LEU A 15 -21.54 -23.43 -4.30
CA LEU A 15 -22.64 -22.48 -4.23
C LEU A 15 -22.29 -21.20 -4.99
N THR A 16 -22.90 -20.99 -6.14
CA THR A 16 -22.82 -19.68 -6.83
C THR A 16 -23.81 -18.72 -6.19
N LEU A 17 -23.32 -17.57 -5.72
CA LEU A 17 -24.16 -16.47 -5.25
C LEU A 17 -24.38 -15.46 -6.37
N ALA A 18 -25.62 -15.09 -6.61
CA ALA A 18 -26.00 -14.02 -7.52
C ALA A 18 -25.65 -12.63 -6.93
N THR A 19 -25.63 -11.62 -7.80
CA THR A 19 -25.46 -10.23 -7.39
C THR A 19 -26.54 -9.84 -6.36
N GLY A 20 -26.13 -9.32 -5.22
CA GLY A 20 -27.03 -8.90 -4.13
C GLY A 20 -27.37 -10.00 -3.12
N GLU A 21 -27.24 -11.30 -3.45
CA GLU A 21 -27.47 -12.39 -2.48
C GLU A 21 -26.46 -12.31 -1.32
N TRP A 22 -25.19 -12.06 -1.62
CA TRP A 22 -24.15 -11.89 -0.59
C TRP A 22 -24.44 -10.69 0.33
N SER A 23 -24.99 -9.59 -0.20
CA SER A 23 -25.36 -8.41 0.59
C SER A 23 -26.57 -8.68 1.48
N ALA A 24 -27.54 -9.48 1.01
CA ALA A 24 -28.68 -9.92 1.80
C ALA A 24 -28.25 -10.84 2.96
N ILE A 25 -27.37 -11.81 2.68
CA ILE A 25 -26.78 -12.67 3.72
C ILE A 25 -26.03 -11.83 4.76
N ALA A 26 -25.19 -10.90 4.32
CA ALA A 26 -24.40 -10.05 5.23
C ALA A 26 -25.30 -9.21 6.17
N ARG A 27 -26.35 -8.59 5.62
CA ARG A 27 -27.33 -7.83 6.42
C ARG A 27 -28.07 -8.71 7.41
N TRP A 28 -28.50 -9.90 6.98
CA TRP A 28 -29.16 -10.87 7.86
C TRP A 28 -28.23 -11.34 8.99
N VAL A 29 -26.97 -11.66 8.69
CA VAL A 29 -25.97 -12.04 9.70
C VAL A 29 -25.75 -10.92 10.71
N SER A 30 -25.60 -9.68 10.24
CA SER A 30 -25.42 -8.51 11.11
C SER A 30 -26.63 -8.27 12.02
N ALA A 31 -27.85 -8.38 11.49
CA ALA A 31 -29.07 -8.28 12.28
C ALA A 31 -29.17 -9.35 13.37
N THR A 32 -28.91 -10.62 13.01
CA THR A 32 -28.93 -11.75 13.94
C THR A 32 -27.88 -11.58 15.04
N LEU A 33 -26.69 -11.07 14.71
CA LEU A 33 -25.63 -10.83 15.69
C LEU A 33 -25.95 -9.69 16.66
N THR A 34 -26.63 -8.66 16.19
CA THR A 34 -26.96 -7.45 16.98
C THR A 34 -28.27 -7.56 17.74
N GLY A 35 -29.10 -8.57 17.44
CA GLY A 35 -30.46 -8.67 17.95
C GLY A 35 -31.38 -7.56 17.43
N ALA A 36 -30.99 -6.87 16.35
CA ALA A 36 -31.79 -5.83 15.74
C ALA A 36 -33.01 -6.46 15.05
N ASP A 37 -34.21 -6.00 15.42
CA ASP A 37 -35.44 -6.35 14.72
C ASP A 37 -35.41 -5.70 13.33
N THR A 38 -34.95 -6.47 12.34
CA THR A 38 -34.88 -6.01 10.96
C THR A 38 -35.71 -6.94 10.10
N GLN A 39 -36.44 -6.35 9.15
CA GLN A 39 -37.04 -7.05 8.02
C GLN A 39 -35.96 -7.59 7.04
N ALA A 40 -34.78 -8.00 7.52
CA ALA A 40 -33.71 -8.51 6.70
C ALA A 40 -34.16 -9.82 6.05
N THR A 41 -34.54 -9.75 4.78
CA THR A 41 -35.03 -10.89 4.01
C THR A 41 -33.89 -11.81 3.61
N TRP A 42 -33.97 -13.07 4.00
CA TRP A 42 -33.11 -14.14 3.47
C TRP A 42 -33.53 -14.46 2.02
N PRO A 43 -32.59 -14.62 1.07
CA PRO A 43 -32.94 -14.91 -0.32
C PRO A 43 -33.74 -16.21 -0.47
N ASP A 44 -34.90 -16.15 -1.11
CA ASP A 44 -35.84 -17.29 -1.29
C ASP A 44 -35.16 -18.57 -1.79
N ARG A 45 -34.32 -18.44 -2.82
CA ARG A 45 -33.58 -19.56 -3.41
C ARG A 45 -32.66 -20.28 -2.41
N LEU A 46 -32.11 -19.55 -1.44
CA LEU A 46 -31.16 -20.09 -0.47
C LEU A 46 -31.85 -20.77 0.72
N TRP A 47 -33.20 -20.72 0.80
CA TRP A 47 -33.94 -21.56 1.74
C TRP A 47 -33.96 -23.04 1.34
N ALA A 48 -33.92 -23.31 0.05
CA ALA A 48 -33.93 -24.66 -0.51
C ALA A 48 -32.52 -25.29 -0.58
N ASP A 49 -31.50 -24.65 0.00
CA ASP A 49 -30.16 -25.25 0.05
C ASP A 49 -30.15 -26.39 1.07
N GLU A 50 -30.14 -27.62 0.58
CA GLU A 50 -30.09 -28.86 1.39
C GLU A 50 -28.74 -29.57 1.26
N ARG A 51 -27.69 -28.86 0.83
CA ARG A 51 -26.34 -29.42 0.67
C ARG A 51 -25.52 -29.26 1.95
N PRO A 52 -24.53 -30.11 2.22
CA PRO A 52 -23.57 -29.88 3.31
C PRO A 52 -22.83 -28.55 3.13
N ARG A 53 -22.88 -27.69 4.14
CA ARG A 53 -22.20 -26.38 4.15
C ARG A 53 -21.30 -26.24 5.37
N LEU A 54 -20.18 -25.56 5.16
CA LEU A 54 -19.28 -25.11 6.22
C LEU A 54 -19.01 -23.62 6.01
N VAL A 55 -19.24 -22.82 7.04
CA VAL A 55 -19.11 -21.36 7.00
C VAL A 55 -18.26 -20.89 8.16
N PHE A 56 -17.30 -20.01 7.89
CA PHE A 56 -16.59 -19.27 8.92
C PHE A 56 -17.20 -17.89 9.12
N LEU A 57 -17.16 -17.43 10.37
CA LEU A 57 -17.41 -16.04 10.74
C LEU A 57 -16.18 -15.47 11.44
N SER A 58 -15.74 -14.31 10.98
CA SER A 58 -14.70 -13.51 11.63
C SER A 58 -15.32 -12.22 12.17
N LEU A 59 -15.29 -12.03 13.50
CA LEU A 59 -15.89 -10.88 14.18
C LEU A 59 -14.81 -9.96 14.76
N SER A 60 -14.84 -8.67 14.38
CA SER A 60 -13.86 -7.65 14.78
C SER A 60 -14.48 -6.30 15.15
N ASP A 61 -13.99 -5.73 16.24
CA ASP A 61 -14.28 -4.36 16.69
C ASP A 61 -13.34 -3.33 16.04
N GLY A 62 -12.43 -3.79 15.18
CA GLY A 62 -11.38 -2.99 14.57
C GLY A 62 -10.24 -2.64 15.52
N GLN A 63 -10.33 -3.01 16.80
CA GLN A 63 -9.32 -2.70 17.83
C GLN A 63 -8.44 -3.91 18.12
N GLN A 64 -9.07 -5.08 18.30
CA GLN A 64 -8.39 -6.33 18.65
C GLN A 64 -8.50 -7.36 17.54
N THR A 65 -7.59 -8.33 17.53
CA THR A 65 -7.61 -9.46 16.58
C THR A 65 -8.97 -10.14 16.59
N ALA A 66 -9.53 -10.39 15.40
CA ALA A 66 -10.83 -11.01 15.22
C ALA A 66 -10.95 -12.35 15.96
N THR A 67 -12.16 -12.60 16.46
CA THR A 67 -12.56 -13.95 16.84
C THR A 67 -13.05 -14.64 15.59
N VAL A 68 -12.39 -15.74 15.23
CA VAL A 68 -12.73 -16.56 14.07
C VAL A 68 -13.22 -17.92 14.56
N ASP A 69 -14.39 -18.32 14.11
CA ASP A 69 -14.87 -19.68 14.30
C ASP A 69 -15.76 -20.09 13.12
N TYR A 70 -16.19 -21.34 13.09
CA TYR A 70 -16.99 -21.89 12.01
C TYR A 70 -18.19 -22.68 12.54
N GLY A 71 -19.15 -22.89 11.64
CA GLY A 71 -20.28 -23.78 11.81
C GLY A 71 -20.49 -24.60 10.54
N SER A 72 -21.05 -25.79 10.71
CA SER A 72 -21.42 -26.66 9.59
C SER A 72 -22.79 -27.29 9.83
N SER A 73 -23.55 -27.43 8.75
CA SER A 73 -24.89 -28.04 8.77
C SER A 73 -25.33 -28.39 7.35
N ILE A 74 -26.44 -29.10 7.23
CA ILE A 74 -27.16 -29.24 5.97
C ILE A 74 -27.90 -27.91 5.72
N GLY A 75 -27.50 -27.23 4.65
CA GLY A 75 -28.04 -25.94 4.24
C GLY A 75 -27.30 -24.71 4.79
N LEU A 76 -27.20 -23.67 3.95
CA LEU A 76 -26.42 -22.48 4.23
C LEU A 76 -26.89 -21.75 5.49
N ARG A 77 -28.20 -21.54 5.65
CA ARG A 77 -28.73 -20.78 6.79
C ARG A 77 -28.37 -21.45 8.12
N ALA A 78 -28.64 -22.75 8.24
CA ALA A 78 -28.32 -23.51 9.44
C ALA A 78 -26.81 -23.53 9.73
N ALA A 79 -25.97 -23.64 8.69
CA ALA A 79 -24.51 -23.56 8.85
C ALA A 79 -24.05 -22.18 9.37
N ILE A 80 -24.68 -21.09 8.91
CA ILE A 80 -24.40 -19.74 9.43
C ILE A 80 -24.89 -19.59 10.87
N GLU A 81 -26.10 -20.04 11.21
CA GLU A 81 -26.62 -20.01 12.58
C GLU A 81 -25.69 -20.78 13.54
N ALA A 82 -25.20 -21.95 13.13
CA ALA A 82 -24.19 -22.70 13.87
C ALA A 82 -22.87 -21.92 14.03
N ALA A 83 -22.43 -21.21 12.99
CA ALA A 83 -21.22 -20.39 13.05
C ALA A 83 -21.39 -19.19 13.99
N ILE A 84 -22.57 -18.56 14.00
CA ILE A 84 -22.93 -17.46 14.94
C ILE A 84 -22.84 -17.97 16.38
N ALA A 85 -23.51 -19.08 16.69
CA ALA A 85 -23.50 -19.68 18.02
C ALA A 85 -22.07 -20.05 18.46
N SER A 86 -21.28 -20.60 17.53
CA SER A 86 -19.88 -20.96 17.75
C SER A 86 -19.03 -19.73 18.13
N VAL A 87 -19.08 -18.65 17.35
CA VAL A 87 -18.31 -17.43 17.64
C VAL A 87 -18.79 -16.72 18.92
N GLN A 88 -20.10 -16.65 19.17
CA GLN A 88 -20.64 -16.02 20.39
C GLN A 88 -20.16 -16.75 21.66
N SER A 89 -20.08 -18.08 21.61
CA SER A 89 -19.54 -18.88 22.73
C SER A 89 -18.09 -18.56 23.09
N ARG A 90 -17.32 -17.96 22.17
CA ARG A 90 -15.92 -17.54 22.36
C ARG A 90 -15.77 -16.15 22.99
N GLY A 91 -16.86 -15.50 23.41
CA GLY A 91 -16.80 -14.29 24.24
C GLY A 91 -16.76 -12.95 23.49
N ARG A 92 -17.07 -12.91 22.18
CA ARG A 92 -17.41 -11.64 21.50
C ARG A 92 -18.93 -11.48 21.42
N GLY A 93 -19.45 -10.51 22.17
CA GLY A 93 -20.88 -10.16 22.23
C GLY A 93 -21.35 -9.28 21.07
N ALA A 94 -22.65 -8.95 21.08
CA ALA A 94 -23.47 -8.36 20.02
C ALA A 94 -23.06 -6.97 19.43
N THR A 95 -21.99 -6.34 19.93
CA THR A 95 -21.58 -4.98 19.54
C THR A 95 -20.29 -5.01 18.70
N VAL A 96 -20.29 -5.78 17.62
CA VAL A 96 -19.13 -5.90 16.72
C VAL A 96 -19.47 -5.24 15.38
N PRO A 97 -18.85 -4.11 15.02
CA PRO A 97 -19.11 -3.44 13.74
C PRO A 97 -18.73 -4.32 12.55
N TYR A 98 -17.59 -5.03 12.56
CA TYR A 98 -17.10 -5.74 11.37
C TYR A 98 -17.30 -7.25 11.46
N CYS A 99 -17.96 -7.80 10.45
CA CYS A 99 -18.16 -9.23 10.26
C CYS A 99 -17.66 -9.65 8.87
N LYS A 100 -16.91 -10.74 8.78
CA LYS A 100 -16.61 -11.43 7.52
C LYS A 100 -17.19 -12.83 7.54
N ILE A 101 -17.82 -13.18 6.42
CA ILE A 101 -18.45 -14.46 6.16
C ILE A 101 -17.63 -15.16 5.07
N ASP A 102 -17.17 -16.37 5.34
CA ASP A 102 -16.44 -17.21 4.38
C ASP A 102 -17.19 -18.53 4.19
N ILE A 103 -17.82 -18.69 3.02
CA ILE A 103 -18.52 -19.92 2.64
C ILE A 103 -17.52 -20.84 1.94
N VAL A 104 -17.26 -22.03 2.50
CA VAL A 104 -16.35 -22.99 1.88
C VAL A 104 -16.98 -23.54 0.60
N GLN A 105 -16.27 -23.39 -0.52
CA GLN A 105 -16.75 -23.77 -1.85
C GLN A 105 -16.17 -25.09 -2.35
N SER A 106 -14.97 -25.42 -1.91
CA SER A 106 -14.28 -26.63 -2.32
C SER A 106 -13.18 -26.95 -1.35
N ALA A 107 -12.95 -28.24 -1.12
CA ALA A 107 -11.81 -28.75 -0.39
C ALA A 107 -11.12 -29.87 -1.16
N ILE A 108 -9.80 -29.93 -1.04
CA ILE A 108 -8.98 -31.00 -1.58
C ILE A 108 -8.21 -31.61 -0.42
N THR A 109 -8.48 -32.89 -0.19
CA THR A 109 -7.76 -33.71 0.80
C THR A 109 -6.37 -34.08 0.29
N SER A 110 -5.40 -34.10 1.19
CA SER A 110 -4.02 -34.50 0.90
C SER A 110 -3.39 -35.06 2.16
N GLU A 111 -2.38 -35.91 1.98
CA GLU A 111 -1.60 -36.44 3.07
C GLU A 111 -0.11 -36.26 2.75
N ARG A 112 0.68 -35.86 3.74
CA ARG A 112 2.13 -35.69 3.58
C ARG A 112 2.90 -36.09 4.82
N LEU A 113 4.20 -36.33 4.64
CA LEU A 113 5.14 -36.36 5.76
C LEU A 113 5.08 -35.03 6.50
N ASN A 114 4.93 -35.11 7.82
CA ASN A 114 4.97 -33.94 8.68
C ASN A 114 6.41 -33.41 8.68
N SER A 115 6.64 -32.41 7.85
CA SER A 115 7.96 -31.91 7.52
C SER A 115 7.89 -30.40 7.31
N GLU A 116 9.05 -29.75 7.39
CA GLU A 116 9.20 -28.32 7.12
C GLU A 116 9.14 -27.98 5.62
N ARG A 117 8.76 -28.95 4.77
CA ARG A 117 8.65 -28.73 3.33
C ARG A 117 7.51 -27.74 3.03
N PRO A 118 7.75 -26.78 2.11
CA PRO A 118 6.72 -25.86 1.62
C PRO A 118 5.44 -26.54 1.15
N PHE A 119 4.31 -25.89 1.41
CA PHE A 119 3.07 -26.21 0.73
C PHE A 119 3.09 -25.69 -0.72
N ARG A 120 2.65 -26.52 -1.66
CA ARG A 120 2.62 -26.18 -3.11
C ARG A 120 1.31 -25.49 -3.51
N TYR A 121 0.88 -24.52 -2.73
CA TYR A 121 -0.31 -23.70 -3.02
C TYR A 121 -0.13 -22.29 -2.48
N ASP A 122 -0.86 -21.33 -3.04
CA ASP A 122 -0.83 -19.95 -2.58
C ASP A 122 -1.58 -19.80 -1.25
N ARG A 123 -0.84 -19.48 -0.18
CA ARG A 123 -1.35 -19.33 1.20
C ARG A 123 -2.43 -18.25 1.38
N SER A 124 -2.64 -17.40 0.39
CA SER A 124 -3.63 -16.32 0.44
C SER A 124 -4.92 -16.63 -0.34
N LEU A 125 -4.91 -17.67 -1.17
CA LEU A 125 -6.10 -18.16 -1.87
C LEU A 125 -6.77 -19.32 -1.13
N TYR A 126 -5.97 -20.06 -0.36
CA TYR A 126 -6.38 -21.34 0.19
C TYR A 126 -6.15 -21.39 1.69
N GLY A 127 -7.19 -21.78 2.41
CA GLY A 127 -7.13 -22.12 3.82
C GLY A 127 -6.56 -23.53 4.03
N LEU A 128 -6.20 -23.82 5.28
CA LEU A 128 -5.63 -25.09 5.71
C LEU A 128 -6.45 -25.66 6.87
N ALA A 129 -6.94 -26.88 6.71
CA ALA A 129 -7.59 -27.62 7.79
C ALA A 129 -6.95 -28.98 8.01
N TYR A 130 -7.11 -29.55 9.20
CA TYR A 130 -6.67 -30.90 9.55
C TYR A 130 -7.88 -31.82 9.72
N THR A 131 -7.69 -32.99 10.32
CA THR A 131 -8.77 -33.97 10.48
C THR A 131 -9.91 -33.45 11.34
N ARG A 132 -11.11 -34.03 11.18
CA ARG A 132 -12.34 -33.62 11.88
C ARG A 132 -12.16 -33.60 13.39
N GLU A 133 -11.43 -34.57 13.93
CA GLU A 133 -11.15 -34.72 15.36
C GLU A 133 -10.31 -33.56 15.90
N SER A 134 -9.42 -33.02 15.07
CA SER A 134 -8.57 -31.90 15.46
C SER A 134 -9.33 -30.59 15.59
N GLN A 135 -10.41 -30.43 14.82
CA GLN A 135 -11.18 -29.19 14.68
C GLN A 135 -10.31 -27.97 14.29
N ILE A 136 -9.10 -28.17 13.77
CA ILE A 136 -8.21 -27.10 13.31
C ILE A 136 -8.54 -26.81 11.86
N ALA A 137 -9.06 -25.61 11.61
CA ALA A 137 -9.25 -25.05 10.29
C ALA A 137 -8.90 -23.56 10.31
N LEU A 138 -8.07 -23.13 9.36
CA LEU A 138 -7.47 -21.81 9.31
C LEU A 138 -7.76 -21.18 7.95
N LEU A 139 -8.38 -20.00 7.95
CA LEU A 139 -8.63 -19.19 6.76
C LEU A 139 -7.31 -18.69 6.13
N PRO A 140 -7.30 -18.41 4.82
CA PRO A 140 -6.13 -17.82 4.16
C PRO A 140 -5.59 -16.57 4.89
N GLU A 141 -6.48 -15.71 5.40
CA GLU A 141 -6.10 -14.49 6.09
C GLU A 141 -5.51 -14.74 7.49
N GLU A 142 -5.88 -15.84 8.17
CA GLU A 142 -5.20 -16.27 9.39
C GLU A 142 -3.78 -16.75 9.07
N LEU A 143 -3.63 -17.55 7.99
CA LEU A 143 -2.33 -18.05 7.52
C LEU A 143 -1.39 -16.89 7.16
N VAL A 144 -1.91 -15.87 6.48
CA VAL A 144 -1.14 -14.71 6.04
C VAL A 144 -0.91 -13.70 7.17
N GLY A 145 -1.99 -13.31 7.86
CA GLY A 145 -1.98 -12.25 8.88
C GLY A 145 -1.09 -12.57 10.07
N TRP A 146 -1.12 -13.81 10.56
CA TRP A 146 -0.21 -14.28 11.62
C TRP A 146 1.10 -14.86 11.09
N GLN A 147 1.29 -14.85 9.76
CA GLN A 147 2.41 -15.52 9.08
C GLN A 147 2.61 -16.94 9.63
N LEU A 148 1.52 -17.71 9.72
CA LEU A 148 1.56 -19.14 10.04
C LEU A 148 2.21 -19.89 8.88
N LEU A 149 1.96 -19.43 7.65
CA LEU A 149 2.76 -19.74 6.47
C LEU A 149 3.60 -18.52 6.07
N ASP A 150 4.90 -18.73 5.89
CA ASP A 150 5.83 -17.71 5.39
C ASP A 150 5.70 -17.48 3.87
N ALA A 151 6.53 -16.58 3.31
CA ALA A 151 6.50 -16.27 1.88
C ALA A 151 6.90 -17.47 1.00
N GLU A 152 7.68 -18.40 1.56
CA GLU A 152 8.08 -19.66 0.96
C GLU A 152 7.07 -20.80 1.22
N HIS A 153 5.91 -20.48 1.83
CA HIS A 153 4.81 -21.39 2.15
C HIS A 153 5.17 -22.50 3.15
N LYS A 154 6.15 -22.26 4.02
CA LYS A 154 6.49 -23.16 5.13
C LYS A 154 5.66 -22.83 6.36
N LEU A 155 5.27 -23.89 7.08
CA LEU A 155 4.52 -23.77 8.32
C LEU A 155 5.44 -23.46 9.50
N ASP A 156 5.19 -22.35 10.18
CA ASP A 156 5.80 -22.03 11.46
C ASP A 156 4.98 -22.68 12.60
N ALA A 157 5.42 -23.86 13.03
CA ALA A 157 4.74 -24.66 14.04
C ALA A 157 4.63 -23.95 15.40
N ASP A 158 5.59 -23.08 15.74
CA ASP A 158 5.60 -22.36 17.02
C ASP A 158 4.65 -21.16 16.98
N ARG A 159 4.52 -20.50 15.83
CA ARG A 159 3.46 -19.49 15.63
C ARG A 159 2.09 -20.14 15.65
N LEU A 160 1.89 -21.28 14.99
CA LEU A 160 0.61 -21.99 15.06
C LEU A 160 0.29 -22.39 16.51
N SER A 161 1.28 -22.89 17.26
CA SER A 161 1.12 -23.21 18.69
C SER A 161 0.70 -21.98 19.51
N ARG A 162 1.31 -20.81 19.26
CA ARG A 162 0.92 -19.55 19.91
C ARG A 162 -0.46 -19.08 19.50
N TYR A 163 -0.79 -19.18 18.22
CA TYR A 163 -2.08 -18.79 17.66
C TYR A 163 -3.23 -19.59 18.27
N LEU A 164 -3.05 -20.90 18.40
CA LEU A 164 -4.07 -21.81 18.92
C LEU A 164 -4.29 -21.71 20.43
N LYS A 165 -3.47 -20.98 21.20
CA LYS A 165 -3.67 -20.81 22.66
C LYS A 165 -5.06 -20.26 23.01
N LYS A 166 -5.68 -19.48 22.11
CA LYS A 166 -7.05 -18.96 22.27
C LYS A 166 -8.14 -20.04 22.06
N TYR A 167 -7.78 -21.24 21.63
CA TYR A 167 -8.66 -22.39 21.41
C TYR A 167 -8.07 -23.64 22.10
N PRO A 168 -8.31 -23.85 23.40
CA PRO A 168 -7.65 -24.89 24.18
C PRO A 168 -7.76 -26.30 23.57
N GLU A 169 -8.95 -26.67 23.08
CA GLU A 169 -9.18 -27.98 22.46
C GLU A 169 -8.37 -28.16 21.16
N ARG A 170 -8.32 -27.13 20.32
CA ARG A 170 -7.50 -27.13 19.09
C ARG A 170 -6.01 -27.13 19.39
N ALA A 171 -5.58 -26.45 20.45
CA ALA A 171 -4.18 -26.44 20.89
C ALA A 171 -3.73 -27.83 21.35
N ALA A 172 -4.58 -28.56 22.08
CA ALA A 172 -4.32 -29.93 22.49
C ALA A 172 -4.19 -30.86 21.27
N ALA A 173 -5.13 -30.79 20.32
CA ALA A 173 -5.06 -31.56 19.08
C ALA A 173 -3.80 -31.26 18.25
N TRP A 174 -3.37 -29.99 18.22
CA TRP A 174 -2.14 -29.59 17.53
C TRP A 174 -0.89 -30.23 18.12
N GLN A 175 -0.81 -30.42 19.45
CA GLN A 175 0.35 -31.11 20.05
C GLN A 175 0.48 -32.54 19.54
N VAL A 176 -0.63 -33.24 19.35
CA VAL A 176 -0.65 -34.60 18.78
C VAL A 176 -0.24 -34.55 17.30
N LEU A 177 -0.86 -33.69 16.50
CA LEU A 177 -0.58 -33.56 15.07
C LEU A 177 0.88 -33.17 14.79
N ARG A 178 1.45 -32.27 15.60
CA ARG A 178 2.84 -31.81 15.46
C ARG A 178 3.85 -32.96 15.62
N GLN A 179 3.52 -34.00 16.39
CA GLN A 179 4.39 -35.15 16.63
C GLN A 179 4.12 -36.31 15.65
N ALA A 180 3.01 -36.27 14.91
CA ALA A 180 2.69 -37.32 13.95
C ALA A 180 3.69 -37.36 12.79
N ALA A 181 4.09 -38.54 12.34
CA ALA A 181 4.99 -38.72 11.20
C ALA A 181 4.35 -38.29 9.86
N ARG A 182 3.02 -38.47 9.74
CA ARG A 182 2.21 -38.09 8.60
C ARG A 182 1.00 -37.30 9.07
N VAL A 183 0.62 -36.31 8.27
CA VAL A 183 -0.55 -35.46 8.55
C VAL A 183 -1.47 -35.46 7.35
N LYS A 184 -2.73 -35.85 7.58
CA LYS A 184 -3.84 -35.60 6.66
C LYS A 184 -4.29 -34.16 6.85
N PHE A 185 -4.44 -33.44 5.74
CA PHE A 185 -4.88 -32.05 5.73
C PHE A 185 -5.75 -31.76 4.51
N TYR A 186 -6.46 -30.65 4.60
CA TYR A 186 -7.34 -30.14 3.56
C TYR A 186 -6.87 -28.76 3.15
N ARG A 187 -6.76 -28.56 1.85
CA ARG A 187 -6.72 -27.23 1.26
C ARG A 187 -8.14 -26.86 0.87
N PHE A 188 -8.62 -25.69 1.27
CA PHE A 188 -9.96 -25.25 0.90
C PHE A 188 -9.99 -23.81 0.38
N ALA A 189 -10.99 -23.48 -0.41
CA ALA A 189 -11.23 -22.13 -0.94
C ALA A 189 -12.63 -21.66 -0.55
N CYS A 190 -12.80 -20.34 -0.41
CA CYS A 190 -14.03 -19.73 0.03
C CYS A 190 -14.56 -18.71 -0.98
N THR A 191 -15.87 -18.48 -0.94
CA THR A 191 -16.46 -17.19 -1.34
C THR A 191 -16.59 -16.35 -0.09
N SER A 192 -16.05 -15.14 -0.14
CA SER A 192 -15.85 -14.30 1.04
C SER A 192 -16.45 -12.92 0.85
N PHE A 193 -17.16 -12.43 1.87
CA PHE A 193 -17.67 -11.07 1.90
C PHE A 193 -17.68 -10.53 3.33
N ALA A 194 -17.56 -9.22 3.47
CA ALA A 194 -17.55 -8.55 4.78
C ALA A 194 -18.63 -7.46 4.86
N THR A 195 -18.99 -7.08 6.06
CA THR A 195 -19.94 -6.00 6.37
C THR A 195 -19.52 -5.26 7.62
N ASP A 196 -19.84 -3.96 7.67
CA ASP A 196 -19.75 -3.13 8.87
C ASP A 196 -21.11 -2.94 9.58
N GLY A 197 -22.12 -3.73 9.16
CA GLY A 197 -23.52 -3.62 9.58
C GLY A 197 -24.36 -2.62 8.77
N ARG A 198 -23.75 -1.79 7.93
CA ARG A 198 -24.45 -0.88 7.01
C ARG A 198 -24.26 -1.31 5.57
N ASP A 199 -22.99 -1.43 5.18
CA ASP A 199 -22.57 -1.81 3.84
C ASP A 199 -22.01 -3.23 3.83
N ALA A 200 -21.91 -3.80 2.64
CA ALA A 200 -21.29 -5.11 2.43
C ALA A 200 -20.37 -5.07 1.21
N TRP A 201 -19.29 -5.85 1.26
CA TRP A 201 -18.27 -5.91 0.22
C TRP A 201 -17.89 -7.35 -0.09
N LEU A 202 -17.91 -7.69 -1.39
CA LEU A 202 -17.30 -8.92 -1.87
C LEU A 202 -15.77 -8.82 -1.78
N LEU A 203 -15.12 -9.88 -1.31
CA LEU A 203 -13.68 -9.91 -1.11
C LEU A 203 -13.00 -10.92 -2.03
N TYR A 204 -11.80 -10.57 -2.47
CA TYR A 204 -10.86 -11.49 -3.09
C TYR A 204 -9.60 -11.48 -2.25
N ARG A 205 -9.15 -12.65 -1.77
CA ARG A 205 -7.95 -12.79 -0.91
C ARG A 205 -7.94 -11.76 0.26
N GLY A 206 -9.08 -11.62 0.93
CA GLY A 206 -9.24 -10.79 2.12
C GLY A 206 -9.28 -9.27 1.90
N HIS A 207 -9.46 -8.78 0.66
CA HIS A 207 -9.57 -7.34 0.39
C HIS A 207 -10.61 -7.02 -0.70
N ARG A 208 -11.06 -5.77 -0.72
CA ARG A 208 -11.99 -5.24 -1.73
C ARG A 208 -11.29 -5.10 -3.07
N CYS A 209 -11.96 -5.48 -4.16
CA CYS A 209 -11.54 -5.17 -5.52
C CYS A 209 -12.42 -4.07 -6.10
N PHE A 210 -11.83 -3.16 -6.88
CA PHE A 210 -12.51 -1.97 -7.40
C PHE A 210 -12.73 -2.10 -8.91
N ASN A 211 -14.00 -2.18 -9.33
CA ASN A 211 -14.37 -2.16 -10.75
C ASN A 211 -14.40 -0.75 -11.35
N ALA A 212 -14.66 0.24 -10.52
CA ALA A 212 -14.62 1.66 -10.83
C ALA A 212 -14.09 2.41 -9.60
N ILE A 213 -13.60 3.63 -9.81
CA ILE A 213 -13.11 4.52 -8.76
C ILE A 213 -13.76 5.89 -8.96
N ALA A 214 -14.31 6.46 -7.89
CA ALA A 214 -14.76 7.84 -7.85
C ALA A 214 -13.63 8.75 -7.33
N PRO A 215 -13.66 10.07 -7.62
CA PRO A 215 -12.71 11.02 -7.04
C PRO A 215 -12.66 10.94 -5.51
N SER A 216 -13.80 10.73 -4.85
CA SER A 216 -13.90 10.56 -3.39
C SER A 216 -13.16 9.34 -2.87
N ASP A 217 -13.11 8.23 -3.62
CA ASP A 217 -12.37 7.03 -3.19
C ASP A 217 -10.87 7.32 -3.08
N LEU A 218 -10.35 8.08 -4.04
CA LEU A 218 -8.94 8.47 -4.12
C LEU A 218 -8.57 9.44 -3.00
N LEU A 219 -9.37 10.49 -2.82
CA LEU A 219 -9.11 11.51 -1.80
C LEU A 219 -9.25 10.93 -0.39
N ASN A 220 -10.34 10.20 -0.13
CA ASN A 220 -10.57 9.59 1.19
C ASN A 220 -9.44 8.62 1.56
N ALA A 221 -8.96 7.80 0.62
CA ALA A 221 -7.84 6.90 0.87
C ALA A 221 -6.52 7.67 1.13
N ALA A 222 -6.26 8.75 0.37
CA ALA A 222 -5.10 9.59 0.59
C ALA A 222 -5.14 10.28 1.97
N GLU A 223 -6.28 10.82 2.39
CA GLU A 223 -6.47 11.45 3.70
C GLU A 223 -6.31 10.45 4.85
N ARG A 224 -6.91 9.25 4.74
CA ARG A 224 -6.72 8.16 5.70
C ARG A 224 -5.24 7.79 5.83
N GLY A 225 -4.52 7.68 4.71
CA GLY A 225 -3.06 7.50 4.70
C GLY A 225 -2.30 8.63 5.38
N GLY A 226 -2.70 9.89 5.18
CA GLY A 226 -2.12 11.06 5.84
C GLY A 226 -2.31 11.03 7.35
N ARG A 227 -3.52 10.71 7.81
CA ARG A 227 -3.84 10.55 9.24
C ARG A 227 -3.07 9.39 9.85
N TYR A 228 -2.86 8.29 9.11
CA TYR A 228 -1.96 7.21 9.53
C TYR A 228 -0.52 7.72 9.73
N LEU A 229 0.04 8.49 8.80
CA LEU A 229 1.39 9.06 8.96
C LEU A 229 1.49 9.93 10.21
N ARG A 230 0.49 10.79 10.44
CA ARG A 230 0.39 11.63 11.64
C ARG A 230 0.35 10.80 12.93
N HIS A 231 -0.48 9.76 12.98
CA HIS A 231 -0.55 8.86 14.16
C HIS A 231 0.75 8.08 14.40
N GLN A 232 1.54 7.85 13.35
CA GLN A 232 2.83 7.15 13.44
C GLN A 232 4.02 8.10 13.63
N GLN A 233 3.76 9.40 13.81
CA GLN A 233 4.77 10.42 14.09
C GLN A 233 4.96 10.59 15.60
N SER A 234 6.22 10.61 16.05
CA SER A 234 6.54 10.94 17.43
C SER A 234 6.35 12.45 17.71
N PRO A 235 6.28 12.87 18.98
CA PRO A 235 6.24 14.30 19.34
C PRO A 235 7.41 15.12 18.78
N GLU A 236 8.57 14.51 18.58
CA GLU A 236 9.76 15.14 17.98
C GLU A 236 9.70 15.20 16.44
N GLY A 237 8.60 14.75 15.84
CA GLY A 237 8.39 14.77 14.39
C GLY A 237 8.89 13.54 13.64
N ARG A 238 9.49 12.55 14.32
CA ARG A 238 10.01 11.32 13.70
C ARG A 238 8.89 10.35 13.33
N PHE A 239 8.77 9.99 12.05
CA PHE A 239 7.82 8.95 11.61
C PHE A 239 8.30 7.54 11.97
N THR A 240 7.37 6.58 12.09
CA THR A 240 7.72 5.15 12.07
C THR A 240 8.17 4.73 10.67
N TYR A 241 9.39 4.19 10.55
CA TYR A 241 9.94 3.83 9.24
C TYR A 241 9.34 2.53 8.67
N CYS A 242 9.26 1.48 9.46
CA CYS A 242 8.73 0.19 9.03
C CYS A 242 8.04 -0.52 10.20
N TYR A 243 6.80 -0.94 9.96
CA TYR A 243 5.98 -1.70 10.88
C TYR A 243 5.63 -3.06 10.26
N HIS A 244 6.13 -4.15 10.85
CA HIS A 244 5.73 -5.51 10.50
C HIS A 244 4.48 -5.89 11.26
N ALA A 245 3.31 -5.57 10.69
CA ALA A 245 2.04 -5.67 11.41
C ALA A 245 1.68 -7.10 11.83
N SER A 246 2.04 -8.10 11.02
CA SER A 246 1.87 -9.53 11.35
C SER A 246 2.61 -9.98 12.62
N ARG A 247 3.60 -9.21 13.08
CA ARG A 247 4.40 -9.52 14.28
C ARG A 247 4.30 -8.43 15.35
N ASP A 248 3.49 -7.39 15.09
CA ASP A 248 3.44 -6.16 15.87
C ASP A 248 4.84 -5.60 16.23
N ARG A 249 5.72 -5.48 15.22
CA ARG A 249 7.11 -5.05 15.43
C ARG A 249 7.48 -3.86 14.55
N VAL A 250 8.05 -2.83 15.16
CA VAL A 250 8.69 -1.69 14.46
C VAL A 250 10.19 -1.92 14.34
N THR A 251 10.79 -1.55 13.20
CA THR A 251 12.24 -1.60 12.99
C THR A 251 12.95 -0.39 13.58
N ILE A 252 14.22 -0.55 13.97
CA ILE A 252 15.08 0.56 14.43
C ILE A 252 15.62 1.35 13.24
N ASP A 253 15.83 0.68 12.09
CA ASP A 253 16.35 1.27 10.86
C ASP A 253 15.56 2.51 10.44
N TYR A 254 16.26 3.45 9.80
CA TYR A 254 15.70 4.72 9.37
C TYR A 254 16.25 5.18 8.02
N ASN A 255 15.48 6.07 7.37
CA ASN A 255 15.86 6.64 6.09
C ASN A 255 15.33 8.08 5.96
N LEU A 256 16.21 9.08 6.10
CA LEU A 256 15.88 10.51 6.00
C LEU A 256 15.35 10.91 4.61
N LEU A 257 15.75 10.22 3.55
CA LEU A 257 15.18 10.45 2.22
C LEU A 257 13.69 10.07 2.20
N ARG A 258 13.31 8.96 2.84
CA ARG A 258 11.88 8.58 2.99
C ARG A 258 11.13 9.51 3.93
N HIS A 259 11.80 9.99 4.98
CA HIS A 259 11.25 10.99 5.87
C HIS A 259 10.84 12.28 5.14
N ALA A 260 11.74 12.83 4.32
CA ALA A 260 11.42 13.98 3.47
C ALA A 260 10.26 13.69 2.50
N GLY A 261 10.19 12.47 1.96
CA GLY A 261 9.07 12.02 1.13
C GLY A 261 7.71 12.05 1.85
N ALA A 262 7.67 11.66 3.12
CA ALA A 262 6.45 11.73 3.93
C ALA A 262 6.00 13.18 4.19
N ALA A 263 6.94 14.09 4.51
CA ALA A 263 6.63 15.51 4.64
C ALA A 263 6.09 16.10 3.33
N ILE A 264 6.65 15.73 2.18
CA ILE A 264 6.13 16.14 0.85
C ILE A 264 4.69 15.66 0.66
N ALA A 265 4.38 14.40 0.98
CA ALA A 265 3.04 13.85 0.79
C ALA A 265 1.99 14.54 1.69
N LEU A 266 2.36 14.89 2.93
CA LEU A 266 1.51 15.66 3.83
C LEU A 266 1.28 17.09 3.32
N LEU A 267 2.30 17.73 2.74
CA LEU A 267 2.14 19.04 2.08
C LEU A 267 1.27 18.95 0.81
N ASP A 268 1.37 17.85 0.05
CA ASP A 268 0.48 17.58 -1.08
C ASP A 268 -0.97 17.40 -0.65
N LEU A 269 -1.22 16.74 0.49
CA LEU A 269 -2.55 16.64 1.09
C LEU A 269 -3.07 18.00 1.52
N TYR A 270 -2.28 18.77 2.28
CA TYR A 270 -2.66 20.12 2.70
C TYR A 270 -3.00 21.02 1.52
N GLU A 271 -2.23 20.97 0.43
CA GLU A 271 -2.53 21.72 -0.81
C GLU A 271 -3.90 21.35 -1.40
N VAL A 272 -4.29 20.07 -1.33
CA VAL A 272 -5.56 19.59 -1.87
C VAL A 272 -6.73 19.85 -0.93
N THR A 273 -6.58 19.60 0.37
CA THR A 273 -7.67 19.58 1.36
C THR A 273 -7.79 20.87 2.17
N GLY A 274 -6.70 21.59 2.37
CA GLY A 274 -6.63 22.73 3.29
C GLY A 274 -6.63 22.34 4.78
N GLU A 275 -6.58 21.05 5.11
CA GLU A 275 -6.63 20.59 6.50
C GLU A 275 -5.30 20.83 7.24
N LEU A 276 -5.35 21.68 8.27
CA LEU A 276 -4.16 22.08 9.05
C LEU A 276 -3.45 20.90 9.71
N GLU A 277 -4.15 19.79 10.02
CA GLU A 277 -3.51 18.62 10.62
C GLU A 277 -2.40 18.02 9.75
N PHE A 278 -2.53 18.12 8.42
CA PHE A 278 -1.49 17.66 7.50
C PHE A 278 -0.32 18.65 7.43
N LEU A 279 -0.60 19.95 7.51
CA LEU A 279 0.43 20.98 7.57
C LEU A 279 1.26 20.85 8.85
N ASP A 280 0.61 20.69 10.01
CA ASP A 280 1.27 20.53 11.30
C ASP A 280 2.17 19.29 11.32
N ALA A 281 1.67 18.16 10.82
CA ALA A 281 2.45 16.93 10.72
C ALA A 281 3.64 17.07 9.75
N ALA A 282 3.45 17.77 8.62
CA ALA A 282 4.53 18.07 7.69
C ALA A 282 5.60 18.96 8.33
N GLN A 283 5.19 20.00 9.07
CA GLN A 283 6.11 20.89 9.77
C GLN A 283 6.91 20.13 10.83
N GLY A 284 6.27 19.30 11.65
CA GLY A 284 6.98 18.43 12.60
C GLY A 284 8.01 17.53 11.91
N GLY A 285 7.70 17.00 10.72
CA GLY A 285 8.66 16.24 9.92
C GLY A 285 9.84 17.09 9.44
N LEU A 286 9.60 18.33 9.01
CA LEU A 286 10.68 19.24 8.63
C LEU A 286 11.57 19.60 9.82
N ASP A 287 10.97 19.87 10.99
CA ASP A 287 11.69 20.19 12.22
C ASP A 287 12.54 19.01 12.71
N TYR A 288 12.09 17.77 12.51
CA TYR A 288 12.91 16.58 12.74
C TYR A 288 14.06 16.44 11.72
N LEU A 289 13.82 16.75 10.45
CA LEU A 289 14.77 16.55 9.35
C LEU A 289 15.92 17.57 9.36
N LEU A 290 15.62 18.84 9.64
CA LEU A 290 16.59 19.94 9.49
C LEU A 290 17.82 19.88 10.39
N PRO A 291 17.76 19.33 11.62
CA PRO A 291 18.96 19.07 12.43
C PRO A 291 20.00 18.15 11.78
N PHE A 292 19.61 17.35 10.77
CA PHE A 292 20.53 16.53 9.98
C PHE A 292 21.21 17.29 8.84
N SER A 293 20.92 18.59 8.67
CA SER A 293 21.64 19.48 7.77
C SER A 293 23.00 19.82 8.36
N GLN A 294 24.05 19.42 7.66
CA GLN A 294 25.45 19.63 8.07
C GLN A 294 26.21 20.40 7.00
N THR A 295 27.34 21.00 7.37
CA THR A 295 28.21 21.72 6.44
C THR A 295 28.53 20.87 5.21
N SER A 296 28.36 21.44 4.01
CA SER A 296 28.62 20.72 2.76
C SER A 296 30.12 20.47 2.59
N PRO A 297 30.57 19.23 2.32
CA PRO A 297 31.98 18.99 1.97
C PRO A 297 32.37 19.61 0.63
N LEU A 298 31.42 19.89 -0.26
CA LEU A 298 31.66 20.48 -1.58
C LEU A 298 31.77 22.00 -1.55
N VAL A 299 31.08 22.65 -0.61
CA VAL A 299 31.02 24.12 -0.47
C VAL A 299 30.97 24.51 1.02
N PRO A 300 32.07 24.29 1.78
CA PRO A 300 32.04 24.31 3.24
C PRO A 300 31.70 25.65 3.88
N THR A 301 31.90 26.76 3.16
CA THR A 301 31.68 28.12 3.70
C THR A 301 30.23 28.58 3.60
N VAL A 302 29.45 28.02 2.69
CA VAL A 302 28.16 28.60 2.28
C VAL A 302 27.05 27.58 2.07
N GLY A 303 27.33 26.29 1.98
CA GLY A 303 26.32 25.27 1.71
C GLY A 303 26.20 24.21 2.80
N CYS A 304 25.06 23.53 2.80
CA CYS A 304 24.78 22.41 3.69
C CYS A 304 24.25 21.21 2.89
N CYS A 305 24.30 20.02 3.48
CA CYS A 305 23.74 18.80 2.93
C CYS A 305 23.09 17.96 4.03
N ILE A 306 22.13 17.12 3.67
CA ILE A 306 21.52 16.19 4.63
C ILE A 306 22.46 15.00 4.82
N VAL A 307 22.87 14.77 6.07
CA VAL A 307 23.78 13.68 6.45
C VAL A 307 23.04 12.63 7.27
N GLU A 308 23.17 11.37 6.86
CA GLU A 308 22.60 10.22 7.54
C GLU A 308 23.66 9.13 7.70
N ASN A 309 23.86 8.65 8.93
CA ASN A 309 24.78 7.55 9.25
C ASN A 309 26.18 7.75 8.65
N GLY A 310 26.72 8.98 8.74
CA GLY A 310 28.04 9.33 8.20
C GLY A 310 28.10 9.54 6.69
N PHE A 311 26.96 9.62 6.00
CA PHE A 311 26.93 9.83 4.55
C PHE A 311 26.04 11.00 4.13
N ALA A 312 26.58 11.89 3.29
CA ALA A 312 25.81 12.86 2.54
C ALA A 312 25.25 12.20 1.27
N LYS A 313 23.93 12.18 1.10
CA LYS A 313 23.26 11.55 -0.06
C LYS A 313 22.59 12.62 -0.92
N LEU A 314 22.91 12.66 -2.21
CA LEU A 314 22.35 13.63 -3.17
C LEU A 314 20.81 13.64 -3.15
N GLY A 315 20.19 12.45 -3.17
CA GLY A 315 18.73 12.34 -3.14
C GLY A 315 18.08 12.80 -1.83
N ALA A 316 18.77 12.67 -0.69
CA ALA A 316 18.24 13.13 0.59
C ALA A 316 18.18 14.67 0.63
N THR A 317 19.26 15.33 0.21
CA THR A 317 19.30 16.79 0.06
C THR A 317 18.27 17.28 -0.96
N ALA A 318 18.13 16.60 -2.10
CA ALA A 318 17.14 16.95 -3.13
C ALA A 318 15.69 16.91 -2.61
N LEU A 319 15.30 15.84 -1.90
CA LEU A 319 13.94 15.75 -1.35
C LEU A 319 13.72 16.74 -0.21
N ALA A 320 14.72 17.03 0.63
CA ALA A 320 14.62 18.08 1.63
C ALA A 320 14.34 19.45 0.98
N ILE A 321 15.06 19.80 -0.09
CA ILE A 321 14.82 21.01 -0.87
C ILE A 321 13.37 21.06 -1.39
N ILE A 322 12.87 19.96 -2.00
CA ILE A 322 11.48 19.92 -2.50
C ILE A 322 10.48 20.14 -1.36
N ALA A 323 10.68 19.49 -0.21
CA ALA A 323 9.80 19.64 0.94
C ALA A 323 9.76 21.10 1.46
N LEU A 324 10.92 21.73 1.62
CA LEU A 324 11.02 23.12 2.07
C LEU A 324 10.45 24.12 1.06
N VAL A 325 10.67 23.89 -0.24
CA VAL A 325 10.04 24.70 -1.29
C VAL A 325 8.53 24.58 -1.23
N LYS A 326 7.98 23.37 -1.16
CA LYS A 326 6.52 23.17 -1.05
C LYS A 326 5.98 23.86 0.20
N TYR A 327 6.62 23.68 1.35
CA TYR A 327 6.21 24.34 2.59
C TYR A 327 6.16 25.86 2.42
N THR A 328 7.22 26.45 1.85
CA THR A 328 7.32 27.90 1.62
C THR A 328 6.22 28.40 0.69
N ILE A 329 5.93 27.66 -0.40
CA ILE A 329 4.85 28.01 -1.34
C ILE A 329 3.47 27.92 -0.67
N CYS A 330 3.22 26.84 0.09
CA CYS A 330 1.91 26.57 0.69
C CYS A 330 1.58 27.51 1.85
N THR A 331 2.59 27.92 2.62
CA THR A 331 2.40 28.73 3.84
C THR A 331 2.75 30.20 3.65
N ARG A 332 3.52 30.53 2.60
CA ARG A 332 4.21 31.83 2.40
C ARG A 332 5.18 32.21 3.53
N GLN A 333 5.49 31.30 4.44
CA GLN A 333 6.46 31.51 5.51
C GLN A 333 7.87 31.25 5.02
N GLN A 334 8.81 32.12 5.42
CA GLN A 334 10.18 32.12 4.91
C GLN A 334 11.23 31.71 5.95
N HIS A 335 10.85 31.21 7.13
CA HIS A 335 11.81 30.91 8.19
C HIS A 335 12.81 29.80 7.83
N TYR A 336 12.44 28.88 6.92
CA TYR A 336 13.37 27.87 6.40
C TYR A 336 14.17 28.33 5.17
N LEU A 337 13.91 29.53 4.64
CA LEU A 337 14.55 30.01 3.42
C LEU A 337 16.09 30.06 3.54
N PRO A 338 16.70 30.49 4.67
CA PRO A 338 18.16 30.47 4.82
C PRO A 338 18.75 29.06 4.66
N GLN A 339 18.19 28.07 5.35
CA GLN A 339 18.64 26.66 5.27
C GLN A 339 18.39 26.07 3.88
N LEU A 340 17.23 26.36 3.27
CA LEU A 340 16.91 25.96 1.89
C LEU A 340 17.98 26.45 0.91
N LEU A 341 18.40 27.71 1.00
CA LEU A 341 19.44 28.26 0.13
C LEU A 341 20.82 27.62 0.36
N GLN A 342 21.16 27.24 1.59
CA GLN A 342 22.39 26.49 1.89
C GLN A 342 22.36 25.09 1.27
N LEU A 343 21.23 24.38 1.36
CA LEU A 343 21.04 23.08 0.71
C LEU A 343 21.11 23.21 -0.83
N ALA A 344 20.50 24.26 -1.38
CA ALA A 344 20.53 24.54 -2.82
C ALA A 344 21.96 24.78 -3.33
N ARG A 345 22.82 25.46 -2.57
CA ARG A 345 24.23 25.66 -2.92
C ARG A 345 25.00 24.33 -3.00
N HIS A 346 24.75 23.38 -2.09
CA HIS A 346 25.33 22.05 -2.20
C HIS A 346 24.85 21.33 -3.47
N LEU A 347 23.54 21.38 -3.75
CA LEU A 347 22.97 20.76 -4.95
C LEU A 347 23.57 21.34 -6.24
N GLN A 348 23.82 22.66 -6.26
CA GLN A 348 24.49 23.34 -7.36
C GLN A 348 25.95 22.88 -7.53
N ALA A 349 26.69 22.74 -6.42
CA ALA A 349 28.08 22.31 -6.44
C ALA A 349 28.25 20.83 -6.81
N ALA A 350 27.24 20.00 -6.52
CA ALA A 350 27.24 18.58 -6.88
C ALA A 350 27.08 18.32 -8.40
N GLN A 351 26.67 19.33 -9.18
CA GLN A 351 26.47 19.22 -10.62
C GLN A 351 27.66 19.80 -11.40
N GLN A 352 28.22 19.00 -12.30
CA GLN A 352 29.27 19.42 -13.23
C GLN A 352 28.72 20.34 -14.34
N PRO A 353 29.58 21.13 -15.01
CA PRO A 353 29.17 21.94 -16.16
C PRO A 353 28.53 21.14 -17.31
N SER A 354 28.88 19.85 -17.44
CA SER A 354 28.27 18.93 -18.42
C SER A 354 26.81 18.55 -18.09
N GLY A 355 26.32 18.89 -16.90
CA GLY A 355 25.02 18.47 -16.37
C GLY A 355 25.08 17.20 -15.51
N ALA A 356 26.22 16.50 -15.48
CA ALA A 356 26.41 15.28 -14.70
C ALA A 356 26.39 15.54 -13.19
N PHE A 357 25.80 14.61 -12.43
CA PHE A 357 25.98 14.52 -10.98
C PHE A 357 26.95 13.38 -10.71
N LEU A 358 28.19 13.67 -10.31
CA LEU A 358 29.20 12.63 -10.11
C LEU A 358 29.06 11.95 -8.75
N HIS A 359 28.80 12.75 -7.70
CA HIS A 359 28.76 12.26 -6.34
C HIS A 359 27.32 11.99 -5.89
N HIS A 360 26.90 10.74 -5.89
CA HIS A 360 25.54 10.38 -5.42
C HIS A 360 25.53 10.09 -3.91
N ARG A 361 26.68 9.66 -3.35
CA ARG A 361 26.87 9.47 -1.91
C ARG A 361 28.33 9.73 -1.53
N GLN A 362 28.53 10.65 -0.59
CA GLN A 362 29.84 11.02 -0.07
C GLN A 362 29.97 10.62 1.41
N ALA A 363 31.15 10.16 1.81
CA ALA A 363 31.49 10.01 3.23
C ALA A 363 31.55 11.40 3.88
N TYR A 364 31.07 11.51 5.11
CA TYR A 364 31.05 12.75 5.88
C TYR A 364 31.92 12.61 7.14
N PRO A 365 32.79 13.59 7.46
CA PRO A 365 32.92 14.92 6.84
C PRO A 365 33.91 14.99 5.65
N SER A 366 34.60 13.90 5.30
CA SER A 366 35.72 13.94 4.34
C SER A 366 35.33 14.37 2.91
N GLY A 367 34.08 14.16 2.51
CA GLY A 367 33.61 14.44 1.15
C GLY A 367 34.00 13.38 0.12
N GLU A 368 34.69 12.32 0.55
CA GLU A 368 35.15 11.24 -0.33
C GLU A 368 33.96 10.55 -1.01
N ASP A 369 34.06 10.39 -2.32
CA ASP A 369 33.05 9.67 -3.08
C ASP A 369 33.09 8.18 -2.74
N THR A 370 31.93 7.63 -2.38
CA THR A 370 31.82 6.20 -2.08
C THR A 370 31.68 5.33 -3.33
N SER A 371 31.77 5.92 -4.53
CA SER A 371 31.52 5.28 -5.84
C SER A 371 30.12 4.68 -6.00
N PHE A 372 29.21 4.95 -5.05
CA PHE A 372 27.83 4.47 -5.12
C PHE A 372 27.07 5.26 -6.19
N VAL A 373 26.48 4.57 -7.16
CA VAL A 373 25.69 5.20 -8.24
C VAL A 373 24.21 4.85 -8.10
N SER A 374 23.42 5.80 -7.60
CA SER A 374 21.96 5.74 -7.65
C SER A 374 21.40 6.00 -9.05
N ARG A 375 20.48 5.15 -9.51
CA ARG A 375 19.72 5.38 -10.75
C ARG A 375 18.73 6.56 -10.67
N ARG A 376 18.44 7.07 -9.46
CA ARG A 376 17.31 8.00 -9.22
C ARG A 376 17.72 9.36 -8.67
N TYR A 377 18.87 9.45 -8.00
CA TYR A 377 19.28 10.69 -7.33
C TYR A 377 19.51 11.85 -8.30
N PRO A 378 20.11 11.66 -9.49
CA PRO A 378 20.21 12.73 -10.49
C PRO A 378 18.85 13.30 -10.86
N SER A 379 17.88 12.43 -11.14
CA SER A 379 16.52 12.83 -11.52
C SER A 379 15.78 13.56 -10.40
N GLN A 380 15.98 13.15 -9.14
CA GLN A 380 15.48 13.86 -7.96
C GLN A 380 16.14 15.23 -7.79
N ALA A 381 17.45 15.35 -8.02
CA ALA A 381 18.18 16.60 -7.96
C ALA A 381 17.70 17.59 -9.03
N ILE A 382 17.47 17.11 -10.25
CA ILE A 382 16.88 17.91 -11.34
C ILE A 382 15.49 18.42 -10.92
N LEU A 383 14.63 17.55 -10.37
CA LEU A 383 13.31 17.97 -9.91
C LEU A 383 13.39 19.04 -8.82
N ALA A 384 14.34 18.90 -7.88
CA ALA A 384 14.58 19.89 -6.84
C ALA A 384 15.01 21.26 -7.43
N MET A 385 15.81 21.26 -8.50
CA MET A 385 16.17 22.49 -9.22
C MET A 385 14.95 23.13 -9.91
N LEU A 386 14.06 22.35 -10.54
CA LEU A 386 12.79 22.90 -11.07
C LEU A 386 11.93 23.53 -9.96
N TYR A 387 11.85 22.90 -8.78
CA TYR A 387 11.12 23.45 -7.65
C TYR A 387 11.77 24.74 -7.11
N LEU A 388 13.10 24.80 -7.04
CA LEU A 388 13.81 26.04 -6.72
C LEU A 388 13.55 27.14 -7.73
N TYR A 389 13.48 26.81 -9.03
CA TYR A 389 13.07 27.77 -10.06
C TYR A 389 11.64 28.28 -9.81
N LYS A 390 10.69 27.38 -9.54
CA LYS A 390 9.29 27.74 -9.22
C LYS A 390 9.17 28.69 -8.01
N LEU A 391 10.04 28.56 -7.01
CA LEU A 391 10.03 29.43 -5.83
C LEU A 391 10.77 30.77 -6.07
N THR A 392 11.87 30.75 -6.83
CA THR A 392 12.81 31.88 -6.87
C THR A 392 12.85 32.63 -8.18
N GLU A 393 12.29 32.06 -9.25
CA GLU A 393 12.32 32.55 -10.64
C GLU A 393 13.75 32.80 -11.17
N ARG A 394 14.77 32.23 -10.53
CA ARG A 394 16.17 32.37 -10.97
C ARG A 394 16.47 31.39 -12.10
N GLU A 395 16.63 31.93 -13.30
CA GLU A 395 16.95 31.18 -14.54
C GLU A 395 18.16 30.24 -14.43
N SER A 396 19.10 30.51 -13.53
CA SER A 396 20.22 29.62 -13.25
C SER A 396 19.78 28.21 -12.82
N TRP A 397 18.64 28.08 -12.14
CA TRP A 397 18.09 26.79 -11.74
C TRP A 397 17.48 26.04 -12.91
N LEU A 398 16.73 26.73 -13.76
CA LEU A 398 16.14 26.14 -14.97
C LEU A 398 17.22 25.65 -15.93
N THR A 399 18.23 26.48 -16.17
CA THR A 399 19.38 26.15 -17.04
C THR A 399 20.12 24.88 -16.55
N ARG A 400 20.33 24.77 -15.23
CA ARG A 400 20.98 23.60 -14.61
C ARG A 400 20.13 22.35 -14.67
N ALA A 401 18.82 22.48 -14.44
CA ALA A 401 17.88 21.38 -14.58
C ALA A 401 17.87 20.84 -16.03
N GLU A 402 17.81 21.72 -17.03
CA GLU A 402 17.87 21.33 -18.44
C GLU A 402 19.20 20.65 -18.79
N ALA A 403 20.34 21.18 -18.32
CA ALA A 403 21.65 20.54 -18.51
C ALA A 403 21.68 19.11 -17.93
N GLY A 404 21.11 18.93 -16.72
CA GLY A 404 20.99 17.61 -16.09
C GLY A 404 20.11 16.65 -16.90
N VAL A 405 18.95 17.11 -17.39
CA VAL A 405 18.10 16.32 -18.28
C VAL A 405 18.86 15.91 -19.53
N ARG A 406 19.49 16.86 -20.23
CA ARG A 406 20.28 16.59 -21.45
C ARG A 406 21.34 15.53 -21.21
N TYR A 407 22.09 15.64 -20.11
CA TYR A 407 23.10 14.66 -19.74
C TYR A 407 22.51 13.26 -19.54
N LEU A 408 21.40 13.14 -18.79
CA LEU A 408 20.74 11.86 -18.56
C LEU A 408 20.19 11.26 -19.86
N LEU A 409 19.68 12.07 -20.80
CA LEU A 409 19.19 11.57 -22.08
C LEU A 409 20.33 11.09 -23.00
N MET A 410 21.50 11.73 -22.94
CA MET A 410 22.67 11.31 -23.70
C MET A 410 23.32 10.04 -23.15
N THR A 411 23.19 9.79 -21.84
CA THR A 411 23.86 8.67 -21.13
C THR A 411 22.91 7.56 -20.71
N ALA A 412 21.62 7.66 -21.06
CA ALA A 412 20.61 6.66 -20.74
C ALA A 412 20.97 5.30 -21.35
N ARG A 413 20.70 4.25 -20.57
CA ARG A 413 20.83 2.84 -20.99
C ARG A 413 19.83 2.50 -22.11
N PRO A 414 19.98 1.34 -22.80
CA PRO A 414 19.02 0.88 -23.78
C PRO A 414 17.57 1.00 -23.28
N GLN A 415 16.76 1.57 -24.16
CA GLN A 415 15.46 2.14 -23.86
C GLN A 415 14.43 1.12 -23.35
N SER A 416 14.64 -0.18 -23.63
CA SER A 416 13.73 -1.27 -23.29
C SER A 416 13.49 -1.47 -21.80
N ASP A 417 14.43 -1.05 -20.92
CA ASP A 417 14.33 -1.24 -19.46
C ASP A 417 14.35 0.08 -18.66
N PHE A 418 14.27 1.23 -19.35
CA PHE A 418 14.46 2.53 -18.71
C PHE A 418 13.15 3.08 -18.12
N GLU A 419 12.87 2.70 -16.87
CA GLU A 419 11.67 3.11 -16.12
C GLU A 419 11.95 4.24 -15.11
N ASP A 420 12.72 5.27 -15.49
CA ASP A 420 12.99 6.36 -14.56
C ASP A 420 11.80 7.30 -14.33
N TYR A 421 10.83 6.88 -13.51
CA TYR A 421 9.68 7.69 -13.11
C TYR A 421 10.03 9.05 -12.47
N TRP A 422 11.21 9.22 -11.84
CA TRP A 422 11.62 10.55 -11.35
C TRP A 422 12.02 11.44 -12.52
N LEU A 423 12.75 10.90 -13.50
CA LEU A 423 13.07 11.64 -14.71
C LEU A 423 11.80 11.99 -15.49
N LEU A 424 10.81 11.11 -15.49
CA LEU A 424 9.53 11.37 -16.12
C LEU A 424 8.80 12.59 -15.52
N ARG A 425 8.82 12.70 -14.19
CA ARG A 425 8.32 13.89 -13.47
C ARG A 425 9.16 15.13 -13.80
N SER A 426 10.49 15.02 -13.81
CA SER A 426 11.39 16.13 -14.12
C SER A 426 11.24 16.65 -15.54
N LEU A 427 11.10 15.76 -16.53
CA LEU A 427 10.81 16.10 -17.92
C LEU A 427 9.47 16.83 -18.04
N SER A 428 8.45 16.33 -17.33
CA SER A 428 7.12 16.93 -17.35
C SER A 428 7.11 18.34 -16.76
N GLU A 429 7.83 18.56 -15.65
CA GLU A 429 7.98 19.88 -15.04
C GLU A 429 8.82 20.81 -15.93
N LEU A 430 9.98 20.35 -16.41
CA LEU A 430 10.85 21.12 -17.30
C LEU A 430 10.12 21.60 -18.55
N PHE A 431 9.32 20.73 -19.17
CA PHE A 431 8.61 21.03 -20.40
C PHE A 431 7.56 22.15 -20.25
N ARG A 432 7.11 22.47 -19.02
CA ARG A 432 6.25 23.65 -18.80
C ARG A 432 6.96 24.96 -19.12
N HIS A 433 8.28 24.98 -18.98
CA HIS A 433 9.12 26.17 -19.17
C HIS A 433 9.95 26.08 -20.46
N VAL A 434 10.47 24.89 -20.79
CA VAL A 434 11.28 24.64 -21.98
C VAL A 434 10.53 23.73 -22.94
N ARG A 435 9.84 24.34 -23.92
CA ARG A 435 8.95 23.66 -24.90
C ARG A 435 9.73 22.92 -26.01
N ASN A 436 10.71 22.11 -25.62
CA ASN A 436 11.51 21.32 -26.56
C ASN A 436 10.81 19.99 -26.90
N PRO A 437 10.43 19.74 -28.18
CA PRO A 437 9.72 18.53 -28.58
C PRO A 437 10.46 17.22 -28.26
N ARG A 438 11.80 17.25 -28.18
CA ARG A 438 12.59 16.05 -27.81
C ARG A 438 12.33 15.60 -26.38
N TYR A 439 12.07 16.51 -25.46
CA TYR A 439 11.76 16.17 -24.06
C TYR A 439 10.38 15.53 -23.94
N HIS A 440 9.40 16.04 -24.68
CA HIS A 440 8.08 15.42 -24.79
C HIS A 440 8.17 14.01 -25.39
N GLN A 441 8.87 13.86 -26.53
CA GLN A 441 9.06 12.56 -27.17
C GLN A 441 9.70 11.53 -26.22
N GLN A 442 10.71 11.95 -25.47
CA GLN A 442 11.37 11.08 -24.50
C GLN A 442 10.44 10.71 -23.34
N ALA A 443 9.66 11.67 -22.82
CA ALA A 443 8.68 11.40 -21.78
C ALA A 443 7.62 10.38 -22.25
N GLU A 444 7.10 10.55 -23.46
CA GLU A 444 6.16 9.61 -24.10
C GLU A 444 6.75 8.19 -24.24
N GLN A 445 8.03 8.08 -24.63
CA GLN A 445 8.72 6.80 -24.74
C GLN A 445 8.88 6.10 -23.38
N ILE A 446 9.32 6.82 -22.35
CA ILE A 446 9.46 6.28 -20.99
C ILE A 446 8.09 5.86 -20.45
N ALA A 447 7.06 6.68 -20.64
CA ALA A 447 5.70 6.38 -20.23
C ALA A 447 5.17 5.10 -20.93
N THR A 448 5.50 4.88 -22.20
CA THR A 448 5.13 3.68 -22.95
C THR A 448 5.82 2.43 -22.40
N VAL A 449 7.11 2.51 -22.07
CA VAL A 449 7.86 1.40 -21.44
C VAL A 449 7.24 1.04 -20.10
N ILE A 450 6.98 2.04 -19.25
CA ILE A 450 6.30 1.84 -17.97
C ILE A 450 4.94 1.18 -18.20
N ALA A 451 4.11 1.72 -19.08
CA ALA A 451 2.78 1.20 -19.42
C ALA A 451 2.79 -0.29 -19.82
N ASN A 452 3.79 -0.74 -20.58
CA ASN A 452 3.91 -2.13 -21.03
C ASN A 452 4.26 -3.11 -19.91
N HIS A 453 4.74 -2.64 -18.75
CA HIS A 453 5.03 -3.48 -17.58
C HIS A 453 3.86 -3.60 -16.59
N GLN A 454 2.69 -3.03 -16.89
CA GLN A 454 1.51 -3.19 -16.05
C GLN A 454 1.00 -4.63 -16.11
N HIS A 455 0.66 -5.22 -14.96
CA HIS A 455 0.14 -6.57 -14.93
C HIS A 455 -1.30 -6.62 -15.49
N PRO A 456 -1.62 -7.61 -16.35
CA PRO A 456 -2.94 -7.77 -16.95
C PRO A 456 -3.91 -8.58 -16.06
N GLY A 457 -3.69 -8.61 -14.73
CA GLY A 457 -4.49 -9.45 -13.82
C GLY A 457 -4.11 -10.94 -13.86
N ARG A 458 -2.82 -11.24 -14.07
CA ARG A 458 -2.26 -12.60 -14.02
C ARG A 458 -0.95 -12.64 -13.22
N PRO A 459 -0.66 -13.74 -12.50
CA PRO A 459 -1.45 -14.97 -12.38
C PRO A 459 -2.71 -14.81 -11.52
N GLN A 460 -2.88 -13.70 -10.80
CA GLN A 460 -4.06 -13.44 -9.98
C GLN A 460 -4.84 -12.21 -10.49
N ALA A 461 -6.17 -12.26 -10.42
CA ALA A 461 -7.04 -11.20 -10.94
C ALA A 461 -6.81 -9.84 -10.27
N ASP A 462 -6.54 -9.85 -8.96
CA ASP A 462 -6.21 -8.66 -8.14
C ASP A 462 -4.85 -8.03 -8.48
N TRP A 463 -4.06 -8.61 -9.39
CA TRP A 463 -2.84 -7.99 -9.90
C TRP A 463 -3.12 -6.96 -10.99
N LEU A 464 -4.35 -6.89 -11.51
CA LEU A 464 -4.70 -5.98 -12.60
C LEU A 464 -4.35 -4.54 -12.20
N GLY A 465 -3.62 -3.85 -13.08
CA GLY A 465 -3.25 -2.45 -12.86
C GLY A 465 -1.95 -2.23 -12.07
N SER A 466 -1.41 -3.29 -11.47
CA SER A 466 -0.23 -3.20 -10.60
C SER A 466 1.10 -3.23 -11.36
N PHE A 467 2.18 -2.87 -10.66
CA PHE A 467 3.56 -3.00 -11.13
C PHE A 467 4.46 -3.67 -10.08
N GLY A 468 5.60 -4.22 -10.54
CA GLY A 468 6.60 -4.89 -9.69
C GLY A 468 6.49 -6.42 -9.68
N LYS A 469 7.54 -7.12 -9.27
CA LYS A 469 7.56 -8.59 -9.19
C LYS A 469 7.99 -9.01 -7.79
N PRO A 470 7.07 -9.37 -6.88
CA PRO A 470 5.60 -9.31 -7.01
C PRO A 470 5.03 -7.87 -7.00
N PRO A 471 3.72 -7.70 -7.30
CA PRO A 471 3.04 -6.41 -7.19
C PRO A 471 3.22 -5.73 -5.84
N SER A 472 3.51 -4.43 -5.82
CA SER A 472 3.68 -3.67 -4.57
C SER A 472 3.21 -2.22 -4.64
N ALA A 473 2.98 -1.63 -3.46
CA ALA A 473 2.60 -0.23 -3.28
C ALA A 473 3.60 0.71 -3.97
N ILE A 474 4.88 0.64 -3.56
CA ILE A 474 5.95 1.53 -4.06
C ILE A 474 6.10 1.41 -5.57
N ALA A 475 6.15 0.19 -6.12
CA ALA A 475 6.36 -0.01 -7.55
C ALA A 475 5.22 0.58 -8.39
N THR A 476 3.98 0.45 -7.90
CA THR A 476 2.79 0.95 -8.59
C THR A 476 2.67 2.47 -8.44
N ALA A 477 2.71 2.98 -7.22
CA ALA A 477 2.56 4.40 -6.94
C ALA A 477 3.64 5.25 -7.62
N ALA A 478 4.90 4.81 -7.61
CA ALA A 478 5.97 5.57 -8.23
C ALA A 478 5.84 5.69 -9.76
N ARG A 479 5.38 4.62 -10.43
CA ARG A 479 5.10 4.65 -11.87
C ARG A 479 3.85 5.46 -12.18
N LEU A 480 2.83 5.35 -11.33
CA LEU A 480 1.59 6.13 -11.42
C LEU A 480 1.87 7.64 -11.39
N GLU A 481 2.68 8.13 -10.45
CA GLU A 481 3.08 9.54 -10.39
C GLU A 481 3.71 10.03 -11.71
N GLY A 482 4.60 9.22 -12.29
CA GLY A 482 5.25 9.54 -13.56
C GLY A 482 4.27 9.55 -14.73
N LEU A 483 3.38 8.55 -14.83
CA LEU A 483 2.37 8.47 -15.88
C LEU A 483 1.38 9.64 -15.81
N CYS A 484 0.91 10.02 -14.61
CA CYS A 484 0.06 11.19 -14.42
C CYS A 484 0.74 12.49 -14.87
N ALA A 485 2.04 12.64 -14.60
CA ALA A 485 2.79 13.83 -14.98
C ALA A 485 2.81 14.04 -16.51
N VAL A 486 3.02 12.98 -17.29
CA VAL A 486 2.99 13.06 -18.77
C VAL A 486 1.56 13.20 -19.28
N TYR A 487 0.60 12.50 -18.68
CA TYR A 487 -0.81 12.62 -19.05
C TYR A 487 -1.31 14.07 -18.94
N HIS A 488 -0.97 14.75 -17.84
CA HIS A 488 -1.35 16.15 -17.63
C HIS A 488 -0.63 17.13 -18.57
N LEU A 489 0.64 16.86 -18.92
CA LEU A 489 1.42 17.70 -19.82
C LEU A 489 0.76 17.85 -21.20
N VAL A 490 0.17 16.77 -21.71
CA VAL A 490 -0.59 16.78 -22.97
C VAL A 490 -1.75 17.79 -22.92
N ASN A 491 -2.48 17.84 -21.79
CA ASN A 491 -3.67 18.67 -21.66
C ASN A 491 -3.34 20.17 -21.50
N VAL A 492 -2.18 20.51 -20.92
CA VAL A 492 -1.79 21.90 -20.63
C VAL A 492 -0.95 22.55 -21.73
N ALA A 493 -0.32 21.75 -22.59
CA ALA A 493 0.70 22.25 -23.51
C ALA A 493 0.31 22.29 -25.00
N ASN A 494 -0.92 21.93 -25.36
CA ASN A 494 -1.40 21.87 -26.76
C ASN A 494 -0.41 21.18 -27.72
N VAL A 495 0.27 20.13 -27.24
CA VAL A 495 1.21 19.34 -28.06
C VAL A 495 0.42 18.34 -28.88
N ALA A 496 0.87 18.04 -30.10
CA ALA A 496 0.27 16.97 -30.90
C ALA A 496 0.28 15.64 -30.14
N VAL A 497 -0.91 15.06 -29.95
CA VAL A 497 -1.11 13.86 -29.13
C VAL A 497 -1.38 12.66 -30.02
N ASN A 498 -0.68 11.56 -29.77
CA ASN A 498 -1.20 10.26 -30.20
C ASN A 498 -2.41 9.92 -29.31
N ARG A 499 -3.61 10.20 -29.80
CA ARG A 499 -4.87 10.02 -29.06
C ARG A 499 -5.02 8.61 -28.48
N GLN A 500 -4.67 7.59 -29.27
CA GLN A 500 -4.72 6.20 -28.82
C GLN A 500 -3.76 5.93 -27.65
N ALA A 501 -2.54 6.46 -27.71
CA ALA A 501 -1.57 6.33 -26.62
C ALA A 501 -2.03 7.07 -25.34
N HIS A 502 -2.71 8.20 -25.51
CA HIS A 502 -3.25 8.99 -24.40
C HIS A 502 -4.45 8.31 -23.73
N GLU A 503 -5.41 7.79 -24.52
CA GLU A 503 -6.55 6.99 -24.02
C GLU A 503 -6.06 5.73 -23.30
N ARG A 504 -5.11 5.00 -23.90
CA ARG A 504 -4.49 3.84 -23.24
C ARG A 504 -3.80 4.21 -21.92
N ARG A 505 -3.13 5.36 -21.87
CA ARG A 505 -2.49 5.83 -20.64
C ARG A 505 -3.51 6.14 -19.54
N HIS A 506 -4.63 6.77 -19.90
CA HIS A 506 -5.72 7.00 -18.96
C HIS A 506 -6.18 5.69 -18.29
N ASP A 507 -6.42 4.64 -19.08
CA ASP A 507 -6.85 3.34 -18.55
C ASP A 507 -5.81 2.73 -17.61
N ILE A 508 -4.53 2.81 -17.99
CA ILE A 508 -3.41 2.31 -17.17
C ILE A 508 -3.33 3.07 -15.84
N ILE A 509 -3.49 4.40 -15.86
CA ILE A 509 -3.49 5.24 -14.65
C ILE A 509 -4.66 4.84 -13.74
N TRP A 510 -5.86 4.65 -14.29
CA TRP A 510 -7.05 4.26 -13.51
C TRP A 510 -6.96 2.85 -12.93
N LEU A 511 -6.42 1.90 -13.68
CA LEU A 511 -6.15 0.55 -13.17
C LEU A 511 -5.11 0.56 -12.05
N ALA A 512 -4.06 1.37 -12.17
CA ALA A 512 -3.06 1.53 -11.11
C ALA A 512 -3.64 2.19 -9.85
N GLY A 513 -4.51 3.20 -10.01
CA GLY A 513 -5.25 3.80 -8.90
C GLY A 513 -6.11 2.77 -8.15
N ARG A 514 -6.86 1.93 -8.89
CA ARG A 514 -7.65 0.82 -8.32
C ARG A 514 -6.77 -0.12 -7.50
N PHE A 515 -5.61 -0.53 -8.04
CA PHE A 515 -4.70 -1.42 -7.32
C PHE A 515 -4.20 -0.82 -6.01
N LEU A 516 -3.87 0.47 -5.97
CA LEU A 516 -3.43 1.12 -4.73
C LEU A 516 -4.52 1.12 -3.65
N LEU A 517 -5.79 1.32 -4.02
CA LEU A 517 -6.91 1.24 -3.07
C LEU A 517 -7.01 -0.15 -2.42
N GLN A 518 -6.67 -1.23 -3.15
CA GLN A 518 -6.63 -2.60 -2.59
C GLN A 518 -5.53 -2.81 -1.53
N LEU A 519 -4.53 -1.93 -1.48
CA LEU A 519 -3.43 -1.99 -0.51
C LEU A 519 -3.71 -1.18 0.75
N GLN A 520 -4.79 -0.39 0.78
CA GLN A 520 -5.24 0.27 1.99
C GLN A 520 -5.60 -0.78 3.04
N CYS A 521 -5.12 -0.57 4.26
CA CYS A 521 -5.40 -1.42 5.41
C CYS A 521 -6.83 -1.18 5.94
N GLU A 522 -7.81 -1.82 5.29
CA GLU A 522 -9.23 -1.80 5.67
C GLU A 522 -9.53 -2.73 6.88
N PRO A 523 -10.60 -2.48 7.65
CA PRO A 523 -10.95 -3.27 8.83
C PRO A 523 -11.02 -4.79 8.57
N GLU A 524 -11.68 -5.22 7.50
CA GLU A 524 -11.80 -6.63 7.12
C GLU A 524 -10.47 -7.26 6.68
N THR A 525 -9.51 -6.43 6.28
CA THR A 525 -8.19 -6.86 5.87
C THR A 525 -7.24 -7.00 7.06
N VAL A 526 -7.29 -6.06 8.02
CA VAL A 526 -6.36 -6.03 9.17
C VAL A 526 -6.86 -6.78 10.40
N MET A 527 -8.13 -7.17 10.45
CA MET A 527 -8.70 -7.80 11.65
C MET A 527 -8.01 -9.09 12.08
N TYR A 528 -7.29 -9.76 11.20
CA TYR A 528 -6.53 -10.97 11.53
C TYR A 528 -5.16 -10.67 12.16
N LEU A 529 -4.70 -9.42 12.17
CA LEU A 529 -3.38 -9.06 12.70
C LEU A 529 -3.36 -9.06 14.24
N PRO A 530 -2.18 -9.21 14.87
CA PRO A 530 -2.04 -9.08 16.33
C PRO A 530 -2.53 -7.73 16.91
N LYS A 531 -2.34 -6.62 16.18
CA LYS A 531 -2.81 -5.27 16.54
C LYS A 531 -3.47 -4.55 15.35
N PRO A 532 -4.74 -4.86 15.03
CA PRO A 532 -5.42 -4.32 13.85
C PRO A 532 -5.46 -2.79 13.80
N ALA A 533 -5.81 -2.13 14.92
CA ALA A 533 -5.94 -0.67 14.99
C ALA A 533 -4.64 0.07 14.62
N ARG A 534 -3.47 -0.52 14.91
CA ARG A 534 -2.18 0.10 14.60
C ARG A 534 -1.84 0.06 13.10
N ALA A 535 -2.39 -0.90 12.36
CA ALA A 535 -2.17 -1.08 10.93
C ALA A 535 -3.23 -0.39 10.07
N ARG A 536 -4.43 -0.19 10.62
CA ARG A 536 -5.58 0.44 9.96
C ARG A 536 -5.19 1.76 9.31
N ASP A 537 -5.75 2.04 8.14
CA ASP A 537 -5.53 3.27 7.36
C ASP A 537 -4.09 3.48 6.83
N GLY A 538 -3.16 2.58 7.14
CA GLY A 538 -1.88 2.47 6.46
C GLY A 538 -2.00 1.82 5.07
N PHE A 539 -0.90 1.77 4.33
CA PHE A 539 -0.78 1.03 3.08
C PHE A 539 0.24 -0.09 3.27
N ARG A 540 -0.18 -1.33 3.08
CA ARG A 540 0.72 -2.49 3.15
C ARG A 540 1.57 -2.61 1.88
N GLN A 541 2.75 -3.19 2.03
CA GLN A 541 3.73 -3.32 0.95
C GLN A 541 3.18 -4.09 -0.26
N GLN A 542 2.44 -5.18 0.01
CA GLN A 542 1.85 -6.08 -0.99
C GLN A 542 0.54 -6.66 -0.48
N LEU A 543 -0.29 -7.23 -1.38
CA LEU A 543 -1.58 -7.82 -1.02
C LEU A 543 -1.48 -8.96 0.01
N THR A 544 -0.33 -9.60 0.15
CA THR A 544 -0.07 -10.71 1.09
C THR A 544 1.08 -10.44 2.07
N ASP A 545 1.58 -9.21 2.13
CA ASP A 545 2.64 -8.79 3.04
C ASP A 545 2.18 -7.55 3.80
N PHE A 546 1.85 -7.76 5.08
CA PHE A 546 1.40 -6.72 6.02
C PHE A 546 2.55 -5.92 6.65
N THR A 547 3.70 -5.87 5.98
CA THR A 547 4.72 -4.86 6.26
C THR A 547 4.21 -3.50 5.76
N ILE A 548 4.25 -2.48 6.62
CA ILE A 548 3.87 -1.10 6.28
C ILE A 548 5.12 -0.24 6.45
N ARG A 549 5.73 0.16 5.34
CA ARG A 549 6.85 1.08 5.35
C ARG A 549 6.37 2.50 5.13
N LEU A 550 7.15 3.45 5.62
CA LEU A 550 6.93 4.88 5.40
C LEU A 550 6.75 5.20 3.90
N ASP A 551 7.55 4.55 3.04
CA ASP A 551 7.46 4.72 1.59
C ASP A 551 6.34 3.97 0.90
N ASP A 552 5.72 2.95 1.53
CA ASP A 552 4.46 2.39 1.02
C ASP A 552 3.32 3.40 1.19
N VAL A 553 3.28 4.08 2.33
CA VAL A 553 2.22 5.03 2.67
C VAL A 553 2.36 6.32 1.89
N TYR A 554 3.48 7.04 2.03
CA TYR A 554 3.58 8.38 1.41
C TYR A 554 3.50 8.32 -0.11
N ARG A 555 4.00 7.24 -0.73
CA ARG A 555 3.89 7.05 -2.18
C ARG A 555 2.46 6.77 -2.61
N SER A 556 1.74 5.95 -1.87
CA SER A 556 0.34 5.68 -2.17
C SER A 556 -0.49 6.96 -2.09
N ILE A 557 -0.24 7.82 -1.08
CA ILE A 557 -0.83 9.16 -0.99
C ILE A 557 -0.51 9.98 -2.25
N THR A 558 0.77 10.15 -2.61
CA THR A 558 1.15 10.98 -3.76
C THR A 558 0.63 10.42 -5.09
N GLY A 559 0.59 9.09 -5.24
CA GLY A 559 0.02 8.41 -6.40
C GLY A 559 -1.49 8.62 -6.52
N LEU A 560 -2.24 8.43 -5.43
CA LEU A 560 -3.70 8.65 -5.39
C LEU A 560 -4.06 10.12 -5.63
N LEU A 561 -3.31 11.07 -5.04
CA LEU A 561 -3.51 12.49 -5.31
C LEU A 561 -3.17 12.88 -6.76
N ALA A 562 -2.17 12.25 -7.36
CA ALA A 562 -1.84 12.48 -8.76
C ALA A 562 -2.98 12.03 -9.69
N VAL A 563 -3.69 10.96 -9.34
CA VAL A 563 -4.89 10.47 -10.03
C VAL A 563 -6.06 11.41 -9.77
N TYR A 564 -6.31 11.79 -8.51
CA TYR A 564 -7.37 12.71 -8.12
C TYR A 564 -7.30 14.04 -8.89
N ARG A 565 -6.12 14.63 -9.04
CA ARG A 565 -5.93 15.90 -9.77
C ARG A 565 -6.31 15.83 -11.26
N LEU A 566 -6.37 14.63 -11.86
CA LEU A 566 -6.80 14.46 -13.25
C LEU A 566 -8.33 14.49 -13.40
N THR A 567 -9.08 14.35 -12.30
CA THR A 567 -10.56 14.36 -12.31
C THR A 567 -11.15 15.75 -12.52
N GLY A 568 -10.35 16.81 -12.31
CA GLY A 568 -10.80 18.20 -12.42
C GLY A 568 -11.60 18.72 -11.23
N GLU A 569 -11.78 17.90 -10.19
CA GLU A 569 -12.41 18.32 -8.94
C GLU A 569 -11.63 19.49 -8.28
N PRO A 570 -12.32 20.45 -7.67
CA PRO A 570 -11.68 21.62 -7.07
C PRO A 570 -10.75 21.19 -5.93
N THR A 571 -9.50 21.64 -5.99
CA THR A 571 -8.59 21.65 -4.84
C THR A 571 -8.92 22.85 -3.96
N SER A 572 -8.70 22.74 -2.65
CA SER A 572 -8.86 23.87 -1.74
C SER A 572 -8.16 25.12 -2.31
N GLN A 573 -8.84 26.26 -2.34
CA GLN A 573 -8.35 27.50 -2.99
C GLN A 573 -7.14 28.13 -2.26
N VAL A 574 -6.53 27.42 -1.31
CA VAL A 574 -5.45 27.91 -0.44
C VAL A 574 -4.21 28.28 -1.25
N ILE A 575 -4.01 27.69 -2.44
CA ILE A 575 -2.85 27.99 -3.30
C ILE A 575 -3.33 28.35 -4.72
N ARG A 576 -3.67 29.63 -4.93
CA ARG A 576 -3.61 30.19 -6.28
C ARG A 576 -2.13 30.36 -6.62
N TYR A 577 -1.63 29.54 -7.54
CA TYR A 577 -0.43 29.85 -8.31
C TYR A 577 -0.79 31.09 -9.16
N ASN A 578 -0.29 32.26 -8.78
CA ASN A 578 -0.36 33.45 -9.64
C ASN A 578 0.63 33.30 -10.79
#